data_AF-A0A9C6WS13-F1
#
_entry.id   AF-A0A9C6WS13-F1
#
_cell.length_a   1.000
_cell.length_b   1.000
_cell.length_c   1.000
_cell.angle_alpha   90.00
_cell.angle_beta   90.00
_cell.angle_gamma   90.00
#
_symmetry.space_group_name_H-M   'P 1'
#
loop_
_entity.id
_entity.type
_entity.pdbx_description
1 polymer ?
#
loop_
_entity_poly.entity_id
_entity_poly.type
_entity_poly.pdbx_seq_one_letter_code
_entity_poly.pdbx_strand_id
1 'polypeptide(L)'
;MKSVPEETELKIQQIPPSTTGMIQPWDVYGFRIYKNFVKQISDFILLHDIDIVLHQRDECIKLQSLVYNQLCSPRYTSLFKYSWFKSGYVTERPERFLNPVAFSFRDDEIVCELCDDVRMLRCGWCRLNLCFNHFWKLNHLCNRFVA
;
A
#
# COMPACT_ATOMS: atom_id res chain seq x y z
N MET A 1 -10.33 12.08 -35.96
CA MET A 1 -10.08 13.07 -34.88
C MET A 1 -11.36 13.86 -34.71
N LYS A 2 -12.00 13.89 -33.53
CA LYS A 2 -13.20 14.73 -33.33
C LYS A 2 -12.76 16.18 -33.27
N SER A 3 -13.32 17.04 -34.12
CA SER A 3 -13.07 18.49 -34.09
C SER A 3 -13.69 19.11 -32.85
N VAL A 4 -13.05 20.16 -32.35
CA VAL A 4 -13.62 21.02 -31.30
C VAL A 4 -14.85 21.74 -31.90
N PRO A 5 -16.01 21.79 -31.22
CA PRO A 5 -17.18 22.51 -31.71
C PRO A 5 -16.86 23.98 -31.97
N GLU A 6 -17.46 24.59 -33.01
CA GLU A 6 -17.15 25.95 -33.48
C GLU A 6 -17.28 27.04 -32.41
N GLU A 7 -18.12 26.83 -31.39
CA GLU A 7 -18.35 27.79 -30.31
C GLU A 7 -17.44 27.58 -29.08
N THR A 8 -16.49 26.63 -29.15
CA THR A 8 -15.65 26.27 -27.99
C THR A 8 -14.20 26.71 -28.20
N GLU A 9 -13.74 27.65 -27.39
CA GLU A 9 -12.33 28.04 -27.37
C GLU A 9 -11.48 26.97 -26.66
N LEU A 10 -10.60 26.29 -27.40
CA LEU A 10 -9.69 25.29 -26.82
C LEU A 10 -8.47 25.99 -26.20
N LYS A 11 -8.42 26.02 -24.87
CA LYS A 11 -7.22 26.47 -24.13
C LYS A 11 -6.35 25.28 -23.77
N ILE A 12 -5.23 25.12 -24.46
CA ILE A 12 -4.20 24.11 -24.13
C ILE A 12 -3.25 24.70 -23.08
N GLN A 13 -3.07 24.00 -21.96
CA GLN A 13 -2.08 24.35 -20.95
C GLN A 13 -1.11 23.19 -20.76
N GLN A 14 0.18 23.51 -20.63
CA GLN A 14 1.22 22.53 -20.37
C GLN A 14 1.65 22.61 -18.91
N ILE A 15 1.60 21.49 -18.21
CA ILE A 15 2.18 21.38 -16.89
C ILE A 15 3.72 21.44 -17.05
N PRO A 16 4.43 22.33 -16.34
CA PRO A 16 5.88 22.43 -16.44
C PRO A 16 6.59 21.10 -16.12
N PRO A 17 7.77 20.84 -16.70
CA PRO A 17 8.58 19.69 -16.32
C PRO A 17 8.95 19.73 -14.83
N SER A 18 9.24 18.56 -14.25
CA SER A 18 9.64 18.41 -12.83
C SER A 18 8.56 18.75 -11.79
N THR A 19 7.29 18.85 -12.21
CA THR A 19 6.15 19.13 -11.32
C THR A 19 5.51 17.87 -10.75
N THR A 20 5.84 16.67 -11.22
CA THR A 20 5.28 15.40 -10.72
C THR A 20 5.42 15.28 -9.20
N GLY A 21 6.61 15.54 -8.66
CA GLY A 21 6.84 15.51 -7.21
C GLY A 21 6.12 16.63 -6.44
N MET A 22 5.78 17.72 -7.12
CA MET A 22 4.91 18.75 -6.56
C MET A 22 3.48 18.23 -6.60
N ILE A 23 2.90 17.88 -7.74
CA ILE A 23 1.46 17.61 -7.87
C ILE A 23 1.06 16.24 -7.27
N GLN A 24 2.01 15.31 -7.13
CA GLN A 24 1.75 13.94 -6.70
C GLN A 24 2.60 13.56 -5.47
N PRO A 25 2.20 14.00 -4.26
CA PRO A 25 2.90 13.64 -3.03
C PRO A 25 3.10 12.13 -2.83
N TRP A 26 2.16 11.34 -3.37
CA TRP A 26 2.22 9.89 -3.31
C TRP A 26 3.39 9.30 -4.11
N ASP A 27 3.77 9.89 -5.25
CA ASP A 27 4.94 9.47 -6.05
C ASP A 27 6.27 9.79 -5.37
N VAL A 28 6.29 10.79 -4.49
CA VAL A 28 7.51 11.19 -3.77
C VAL A 28 7.94 10.16 -2.72
N TYR A 29 7.00 9.40 -2.16
CA TYR A 29 7.31 8.40 -1.13
C TYR A 29 6.32 7.23 -1.02
N GLY A 30 5.01 7.49 -1.06
CA GLY A 30 3.95 6.48 -0.83
C GLY A 30 3.96 5.31 -1.82
N PHE A 31 4.08 5.57 -3.13
CA PHE A 31 4.04 4.52 -4.16
C PHE A 31 5.15 3.48 -4.00
N ARG A 32 6.34 3.89 -3.58
CA ARG A 32 7.45 2.96 -3.33
C ARG A 32 7.11 1.99 -2.19
N ILE A 33 6.45 2.48 -1.15
CA ILE A 33 6.04 1.66 -0.01
C ILE A 33 4.99 0.65 -0.44
N TYR A 34 3.97 1.10 -1.17
CA TYR A 34 2.96 0.23 -1.76
C TYR A 34 3.57 -0.87 -2.65
N LYS A 35 4.46 -0.50 -3.59
CA LYS A 35 5.13 -1.46 -4.49
C LYS A 35 5.92 -2.50 -3.72
N ASN A 36 6.66 -2.08 -2.70
CA ASN A 36 7.43 -3.00 -1.87
C ASN A 36 6.51 -3.92 -1.04
N PHE A 37 5.38 -3.42 -0.55
CA PHE A 37 4.40 -4.22 0.19
C PHE A 37 3.76 -5.30 -0.70
N VAL A 38 3.31 -4.92 -1.90
CA VAL A 38 2.82 -5.87 -2.92
C VAL A 38 3.88 -6.89 -3.28
N LYS A 39 5.13 -6.44 -3.45
CA LYS A 39 6.25 -7.33 -3.75
C LYS A 39 6.44 -8.40 -2.67
N GLN A 40 6.39 -8.05 -1.39
CA GLN A 40 6.52 -9.05 -0.32
C GLN A 40 5.42 -10.12 -0.37
N ILE A 41 4.17 -9.72 -0.63
CA ILE A 41 3.06 -10.67 -0.79
C ILE A 41 3.29 -11.58 -2.01
N SER A 42 3.74 -11.00 -3.12
CA SER A 42 4.01 -11.75 -4.36
C SER A 42 5.17 -12.73 -4.18
N ASP A 43 6.24 -12.29 -3.52
CA ASP A 43 7.41 -13.12 -3.20
C ASP A 43 7.00 -14.29 -2.27
N PHE A 44 6.10 -14.07 -1.30
CA PHE A 44 5.57 -15.13 -0.45
C PHE A 44 4.76 -16.16 -1.25
N ILE A 45 3.84 -15.72 -2.10
CA ILE A 45 3.03 -16.60 -2.96
C ILE A 45 3.92 -17.47 -3.84
N LEU A 46 4.96 -16.88 -4.44
CA LEU A 46 5.92 -17.60 -5.27
C LEU A 46 6.76 -18.60 -4.46
N LEU A 47 7.28 -18.18 -3.30
CA LEU A 47 8.14 -19.01 -2.46
C LEU A 47 7.41 -20.26 -1.93
N HIS A 48 6.11 -20.11 -1.62
CA HIS A 48 5.28 -21.17 -1.07
C HIS A 48 4.46 -21.95 -2.12
N ASP A 49 4.72 -21.70 -3.41
CA ASP A 49 4.02 -22.35 -4.54
C ASP A 49 2.49 -22.32 -4.38
N ILE A 50 1.95 -21.16 -3.98
CA ILE A 50 0.51 -20.99 -3.76
C ILE A 50 -0.18 -20.85 -5.13
N ASP A 51 -1.14 -21.74 -5.41
CA ASP A 51 -1.92 -21.77 -6.64
C ASP A 51 -2.89 -20.57 -6.78
N ILE A 52 -2.32 -19.40 -7.06
CA ILE A 52 -3.02 -18.13 -7.29
C ILE A 52 -2.37 -17.37 -8.43
N VAL A 53 -3.21 -16.88 -9.33
CA VAL A 53 -2.78 -16.10 -10.47
C VAL A 53 -3.04 -14.61 -10.21
N LEU A 54 -2.07 -13.91 -9.62
CA LEU A 54 -2.21 -12.51 -9.19
C LEU A 54 -2.62 -11.53 -10.30
N HIS A 55 -2.37 -11.84 -11.58
CA HIS A 55 -2.73 -11.00 -12.72
C HIS A 55 -4.18 -11.20 -13.19
N GLN A 56 -4.92 -12.16 -12.63
CA GLN A 56 -6.35 -12.24 -12.84
C GLN A 56 -7.05 -11.06 -12.17
N ARG A 57 -8.15 -10.59 -12.78
CA ARG A 57 -8.85 -9.37 -12.37
C ARG A 57 -9.26 -9.40 -10.90
N ASP A 58 -9.84 -10.51 -10.45
CA ASP A 58 -10.38 -10.63 -9.10
C ASP A 58 -9.26 -10.67 -8.06
N GLU A 59 -8.18 -11.40 -8.34
CA GLU A 59 -6.99 -11.45 -7.49
C GLU A 59 -6.26 -10.10 -7.45
N CYS A 60 -6.21 -9.37 -8.57
CA CYS A 60 -5.73 -7.99 -8.62
C CYS A 60 -6.54 -7.08 -7.69
N ILE A 61 -7.87 -7.07 -7.82
CA ILE A 61 -8.77 -6.24 -6.99
C ILE A 61 -8.62 -6.58 -5.51
N LYS A 62 -8.51 -7.88 -5.19
CA LYS A 62 -8.33 -8.38 -3.84
C LYS A 62 -6.98 -7.95 -3.26
N LEU A 63 -5.89 -8.09 -4.00
CA LEU A 63 -4.57 -7.60 -3.64
C LEU A 63 -4.60 -6.10 -3.32
N GLN A 64 -5.20 -5.30 -4.22
CA GLN A 64 -5.33 -3.86 -4.02
C GLN A 64 -6.10 -3.55 -2.74
N SER A 65 -7.24 -4.20 -2.54
CA SER A 65 -8.12 -3.98 -1.38
C SER A 65 -7.43 -4.31 -0.07
N LEU A 66 -6.76 -5.47 0.01
CA LEU A 66 -6.05 -5.91 1.21
C LEU A 66 -4.85 -5.01 1.51
N VAL A 67 -4.01 -4.70 0.52
CA VAL A 67 -2.85 -3.82 0.72
C VAL A 67 -3.29 -2.40 1.09
N TYR A 68 -4.31 -1.86 0.41
CA TYR A 68 -4.88 -0.56 0.75
C TYR A 68 -5.40 -0.53 2.18
N ASN A 69 -6.19 -1.53 2.59
CA ASN A 69 -6.66 -1.65 3.97
C ASN A 69 -5.50 -1.63 4.96
N GLN A 70 -4.45 -2.44 4.74
CA GLN A 70 -3.28 -2.46 5.63
C GLN A 70 -2.61 -1.09 5.73
N LEU A 71 -2.40 -0.42 4.59
CA LEU A 71 -1.78 0.91 4.55
C LEU A 71 -2.68 2.00 5.17
N CYS A 72 -4.00 1.83 5.20
CA CYS A 72 -4.92 2.74 5.88
C CYS A 72 -4.86 2.66 7.42
N SER A 73 -4.12 1.72 8.01
CA SER A 73 -3.97 1.65 9.46
C SER A 73 -3.45 2.99 10.03
N PRO A 74 -4.01 3.48 11.16
CA PRO A 74 -3.51 4.67 11.84
C PRO A 74 -2.00 4.66 12.09
N ARG A 75 -1.41 3.46 12.23
CA ARG A 75 0.04 3.22 12.36
C ARG A 75 0.89 3.94 11.33
N TYR A 76 0.37 4.09 10.11
CA TYR A 76 1.14 4.59 8.96
C TYR A 76 0.79 6.03 8.59
N THR A 77 -0.04 6.71 9.39
CA THR A 77 -0.45 8.10 9.15
C THR A 77 0.74 9.04 8.98
N SER A 78 1.75 8.91 9.85
CA SER A 78 2.95 9.76 9.81
C SER A 78 3.79 9.55 8.55
N LEU A 79 3.77 8.36 7.94
CA LEU A 79 4.42 8.09 6.66
C LEU A 79 3.77 8.88 5.52
N PHE A 80 2.44 8.94 5.50
CA PHE A 80 1.74 9.70 4.46
C PHE A 80 1.89 11.20 4.69
N LYS A 81 1.78 11.68 5.93
CA LYS A 81 2.16 13.07 6.28
C LYS A 81 3.58 13.41 5.80
N TYR A 82 4.51 12.46 5.89
CA TYR A 82 5.89 12.68 5.44
C TYR A 82 5.99 12.84 3.93
N SER A 83 5.12 12.16 3.17
CA SER A 83 5.03 12.32 1.72
C SER A 83 4.63 13.74 1.35
N TRP A 84 3.68 14.34 2.08
CA TRP A 84 3.29 15.75 1.93
C TRP A 84 4.41 16.71 2.33
N PHE A 85 5.09 16.45 3.46
CA PHE A 85 6.21 17.26 3.93
C PHE A 85 7.35 17.27 2.91
N LYS A 86 7.75 16.09 2.41
CA LYS A 86 8.83 15.93 1.43
C LYS A 86 8.49 16.60 0.09
N SER A 87 7.21 16.77 -0.21
CA SER A 87 6.73 17.47 -1.41
C SER A 87 6.60 19.00 -1.21
N GLY A 88 6.84 19.50 0.01
CA GLY A 88 6.81 20.92 0.34
C GLY A 88 5.42 21.49 0.67
N TYR A 89 4.38 20.66 0.80
CA TYR A 89 3.01 21.13 1.10
C TYR A 89 2.76 21.44 2.57
N VAL A 90 3.52 20.80 3.46
CA VAL A 90 3.46 21.06 4.89
C VAL A 90 4.86 21.38 5.37
N THR A 91 4.94 22.35 6.28
CA THR A 91 6.20 22.83 6.86
C THR A 91 6.64 22.00 8.05
N GLU A 92 5.67 21.42 8.78
CA GLU A 92 5.94 20.57 9.92
C GLU A 92 6.36 19.17 9.47
N ARG A 93 7.54 18.75 9.92
CA ARG A 93 8.01 17.38 9.70
C ARG A 93 7.26 16.45 10.68
N PRO A 94 6.58 15.41 10.20
CA PRO A 94 5.90 14.47 11.08
C PRO A 94 6.89 13.67 11.93
N GLU A 95 6.37 13.10 13.01
CA GLU A 95 7.10 12.19 13.89
C GLU A 95 7.74 11.02 13.13
N ARG A 96 8.76 10.42 13.73
CA ARG A 96 9.37 9.21 13.18
C ARG A 96 8.33 8.10 13.08
N PHE A 97 8.36 7.38 11.98
CA PHE A 97 7.43 6.29 11.70
C PHE A 97 8.19 5.02 11.30
N LEU A 98 7.59 3.87 11.62
CA LEU A 98 8.07 2.59 11.13
C LEU A 98 7.66 2.40 9.67
N ASN A 99 8.55 1.81 8.88
CA ASN A 99 8.24 1.44 7.51
C ASN A 99 7.21 0.28 7.52
N PRO A 100 6.09 0.37 6.76
CA PRO A 100 5.06 -0.68 6.74
C PRO A 100 5.61 -2.05 6.34
N VAL A 101 6.58 -2.08 5.43
CA VAL A 101 7.21 -3.33 5.01
C VAL A 101 8.06 -3.92 6.13
N ALA A 102 8.79 -3.08 6.87
CA ALA A 102 9.56 -3.54 8.02
C ALA A 102 8.62 -4.06 9.11
N PHE A 103 7.57 -3.32 9.44
CA PHE A 103 6.61 -3.73 10.46
C PHE A 103 5.85 -5.01 10.11
N SER A 104 5.36 -5.13 8.87
CA SER A 104 4.50 -6.24 8.47
C SER A 104 5.25 -7.51 8.10
N PHE A 105 6.52 -7.43 7.66
CA PHE A 105 7.23 -8.61 7.12
C PHE A 105 8.57 -8.92 7.80
N ARG A 106 9.18 -7.97 8.51
CA ARG A 106 10.48 -8.16 9.19
C ARG A 106 10.30 -8.32 10.70
N ASP A 107 9.44 -9.25 11.06
CA ASP A 107 9.26 -9.73 12.44
C ASP A 107 9.94 -11.11 12.56
N ASP A 108 10.47 -11.43 13.74
CA ASP A 108 11.14 -12.70 14.04
C ASP A 108 10.12 -13.85 14.21
N GLU A 109 8.85 -13.50 14.45
CA GLU A 109 7.75 -14.45 14.52
C GLU A 109 7.50 -15.09 13.15
N ILE A 110 7.58 -16.42 13.08
CA ILE A 110 7.42 -17.19 11.84
C ILE A 110 6.09 -17.92 11.73
N VAL A 111 5.28 -17.95 12.80
CA VAL A 111 4.01 -18.68 12.87
C VAL A 111 2.79 -17.76 12.90
N CYS A 112 1.69 -18.24 12.36
CA CYS A 112 0.40 -17.58 12.44
C CYS A 112 -0.24 -17.81 13.80
N GLU A 113 -0.69 -16.73 14.45
CA GLU A 113 -1.33 -16.76 15.77
C GLU A 113 -2.73 -17.41 15.77
N LEU A 114 -3.27 -17.79 14.61
CA LEU A 114 -4.62 -18.36 14.48
C LEU A 114 -4.64 -19.85 14.12
N CYS A 115 -3.56 -20.41 13.56
CA CYS A 115 -3.50 -21.84 13.20
C CYS A 115 -2.08 -22.42 13.06
N ASP A 116 -1.05 -21.76 13.60
CA ASP A 116 0.35 -22.20 13.59
C ASP A 116 1.00 -22.43 12.22
N ASP A 117 0.29 -22.13 11.12
CA ASP A 117 0.82 -22.15 9.75
C ASP A 117 1.85 -21.03 9.54
N VAL A 118 2.64 -21.10 8.47
CA VAL A 118 3.72 -20.14 8.19
C VAL A 118 3.15 -18.73 8.08
N ARG A 119 3.71 -17.80 8.87
CA ARG A 119 3.33 -16.39 8.85
C ARG A 119 3.72 -15.75 7.53
N MET A 120 2.73 -15.17 6.85
CA MET A 120 2.98 -14.29 5.72
C MET A 120 3.27 -12.86 6.18
N LEU A 121 2.42 -12.30 7.04
CA LEU A 121 2.58 -10.91 7.49
C LEU A 121 1.97 -10.66 8.87
N ARG A 122 2.40 -9.55 9.47
CA ARG A 122 1.79 -8.93 10.64
C ARG A 122 0.81 -7.84 10.22
N CYS A 123 -0.43 -7.94 10.71
CA CYS A 123 -1.49 -6.98 10.39
C CYS A 123 -1.19 -5.59 10.98
N GLY A 124 -1.26 -4.56 10.14
CA GLY A 124 -1.04 -3.16 10.52
C GLY A 124 -2.08 -2.63 11.51
N TRP A 125 -3.25 -3.26 11.61
CA TRP A 125 -4.36 -2.85 12.49
C TRP A 125 -4.30 -3.57 13.83
N CYS A 126 -4.57 -4.88 13.84
CA CYS A 126 -4.69 -5.68 15.05
C CYS A 126 -3.37 -6.29 15.54
N ARG A 127 -2.27 -6.10 14.80
CA ARG A 127 -0.93 -6.64 15.09
C ARG A 127 -0.80 -8.16 15.06
N LEU A 128 -1.86 -8.87 14.67
CA LEU A 128 -1.81 -10.32 14.56
C LEU A 128 -0.87 -10.79 13.45
N ASN A 129 -0.11 -11.85 13.73
CA ASN A 129 0.70 -12.59 12.77
C ASN A 129 -0.19 -13.57 12.00
N LEU A 130 -0.33 -13.37 10.69
CA LEU A 130 -1.30 -14.07 9.85
C LEU A 130 -0.59 -14.88 8.76
N CYS A 131 -1.01 -16.12 8.57
CA CYS A 131 -0.67 -16.91 7.39
C CYS A 131 -1.45 -16.44 6.16
N PHE A 132 -1.14 -17.05 5.02
CA PHE A 132 -1.82 -16.77 3.77
C PHE A 132 -3.34 -16.98 3.86
N ASN A 133 -3.80 -18.07 4.46
CA ASN A 133 -5.22 -18.39 4.55
C ASN A 133 -5.98 -17.33 5.37
N HIS A 134 -5.47 -16.97 6.54
CA HIS A 134 -6.11 -16.01 7.43
C HIS A 134 -6.09 -14.59 6.90
N PHE A 135 -5.05 -14.20 6.16
CA PHE A 135 -5.00 -12.87 5.54
C PHE A 135 -5.78 -12.81 4.22
N TRP A 136 -5.46 -13.71 3.29
CA TRP A 136 -5.96 -13.67 1.92
C TRP A 136 -7.30 -14.37 1.78
N LYS A 137 -7.38 -15.68 2.06
CA LYS A 137 -8.59 -16.46 1.76
C LYS A 137 -9.80 -15.99 2.56
N LEU A 138 -9.59 -15.62 3.83
CA LEU A 138 -10.65 -15.08 4.70
C LEU A 138 -10.91 -13.57 4.52
N ASN A 139 -10.22 -12.90 3.58
CA ASN A 139 -10.36 -11.46 3.31
C ASN A 139 -10.19 -10.60 4.59
N HIS A 140 -9.00 -10.63 5.19
CA HIS A 140 -8.72 -9.91 6.44
C HIS A 140 -8.72 -8.38 6.27
N LEU A 141 -9.91 -7.78 6.20
CA LEU A 141 -10.16 -6.34 6.14
C LEU A 141 -10.36 -5.79 7.55
N CYS A 142 -9.28 -5.76 8.32
CA CYS A 142 -9.32 -5.31 9.71
C CYS A 142 -9.54 -3.79 9.80
N ASN A 143 -10.26 -3.36 10.82
CA ASN A 143 -10.47 -1.96 11.18
C ASN A 143 -10.23 -1.68 12.68
N ARG A 144 -9.81 -2.70 13.45
CA ARG A 144 -9.53 -2.58 14.88
C ARG A 144 -8.06 -2.25 15.09
N PHE A 145 -7.76 -0.99 15.37
CA PHE A 145 -6.41 -0.55 15.64
C PHE A 145 -5.97 -0.90 17.08
N VAL A 146 -4.82 -1.55 17.20
CA VAL A 146 -4.10 -1.81 18.45
C VAL A 146 -2.75 -1.11 18.33
N ALA A 147 -2.41 -0.22 19.26
CA ALA A 147 -1.19 0.59 19.21
C ALA A 147 0.09 -0.27 19.21
#